data_AF-A0A848TAG3-F1
#
_entry.id   AF-A0A848TAG3-F1
#
_cell.length_a   1.000
_cell.length_b   1.000
_cell.length_c   1.000
_cell.angle_alpha   90.00
_cell.angle_beta   90.00
_cell.angle_gamma   90.00
#
_symmetry.space_group_name_H-M   'P 1'
#
loop_
_entity.id
_entity.type
_entity.pdbx_description
1 polymer ?
#
loop_
_entity_poly.entity_id
_entity_poly.type
_entity_poly.pdbx_seq_one_letter_code
_entity_poly.pdbx_strand_id
1 'polypeptide(L)'
;MTILILGLILWTAPHVFKRVAPGPRQAMQDRMGDASKGLIALILLASVVLMVIGYRAADTQFLWGRSAATTGINNLLMLISVVLFGAGNS
;
A
#
# COMPACT_ATOMS: atom_id res chain seq x y z
N MET A 1 -14.43 -9.76 7.18
CA MET A 1 -13.39 -9.22 8.10
C MET A 1 -12.09 -10.00 8.09
N THR A 2 -12.09 -11.32 8.32
CA THR A 2 -10.86 -12.13 8.37
C THR A 2 -9.93 -11.98 7.16
N ILE A 3 -10.47 -12.02 5.94
CA ILE A 3 -9.69 -11.87 4.69
C ILE A 3 -8.98 -10.51 4.63
N LEU A 4 -9.67 -9.43 5.02
CA LEU A 4 -9.11 -8.08 5.04
C LEU A 4 -7.93 -8.00 6.03
N ILE A 5 -8.08 -8.58 7.22
CA ILE A 5 -7.04 -8.63 8.26
C ILE A 5 -5.83 -9.44 7.77
N LEU A 6 -6.05 -10.59 7.12
CA LEU A 6 -4.96 -11.37 6.53
C LEU A 6 -4.21 -10.58 5.46
N GLY A 7 -4.94 -9.87 4.59
CA GLY A 7 -4.35 -8.95 3.61
C GLY A 7 -3.48 -7.88 4.29
N LEU A 8 -3.95 -7.28 5.38
CA LEU A 8 -3.21 -6.27 6.14
C LEU A 8 -1.94 -6.84 6.82
N ILE A 9 -2.02 -8.05 7.36
CA ILE A 9 -0.84 -8.72 7.95
C ILE A 9 0.21 -8.99 6.87
N LEU A 10 -0.21 -9.54 5.72
CA LEU A 10 0.65 -9.79 4.57
C LEU A 10 1.21 -8.50 3.95
N TRP A 11 0.50 -7.37 4.09
CA TRP A 11 1.01 -6.06 3.71
C TRP A 11 2.10 -5.60 4.67
N THR A 12 1.81 -5.65 5.96
CA THR A 12 2.62 -5.03 7.00
C THR A 12 3.95 -5.75 7.17
N ALA A 13 3.92 -7.10 7.20
CA ALA A 13 5.11 -7.90 7.51
C ALA A 13 6.28 -7.61 6.54
N PRO A 14 6.13 -7.62 5.20
CA PRO A 14 7.23 -7.30 4.28
C PRO A 14 7.73 -5.85 4.39
N HIS A 15 6.84 -4.88 4.67
CA HIS A 15 7.23 -3.46 4.79
C HIS A 15 8.15 -3.22 6.00
N VAL A 16 7.88 -3.89 7.12
CA VAL A 16 8.70 -3.75 8.33
C VAL A 16 9.85 -4.75 8.40
N PHE A 17 9.86 -5.77 7.54
CA PHE A 17 10.80 -6.90 7.62
C PHE A 17 12.27 -6.46 7.66
N LYS A 18 12.67 -5.54 6.78
CA LYS A 18 14.05 -5.02 6.74
C LYS A 18 14.46 -4.27 8.03
N ARG A 19 13.49 -3.67 8.73
CA ARG A 19 13.72 -2.90 9.96
C ARG A 19 13.76 -3.80 11.21
N VAL A 20 12.84 -4.76 11.28
CA VAL A 20 12.69 -5.64 12.45
C VAL A 20 13.66 -6.83 12.42
N ALA A 21 13.94 -7.37 11.23
CA ALA A 21 14.79 -8.54 11.05
C ALA A 21 15.75 -8.34 9.86
N PRO A 22 16.73 -7.42 9.96
CA PRO A 22 17.66 -7.10 8.88
C PRO A 22 18.52 -8.31 8.46
N GLY A 23 18.99 -9.12 9.43
CA GLY A 23 19.80 -10.31 9.17
C GLY A 23 19.07 -11.36 8.32
N PRO A 24 17.87 -11.83 8.72
CA PRO A 24 17.06 -12.73 7.90
C PRO A 24 16.72 -12.17 6.51
N ARG A 25 16.44 -10.86 6.40
CA ARG A 25 16.20 -10.24 5.08
C ARG A 25 17.45 -10.27 4.20
N GLN A 26 18.63 -10.05 4.77
CA GLN A 26 19.91 -10.14 4.08
C GLN A 26 20.21 -11.57 3.66
N ALA A 27 20.08 -12.55 4.56
CA ALA A 27 20.26 -13.97 4.22
C ALA A 27 19.32 -14.44 3.10
N MET A 28 18.09 -13.92 3.05
CA MET A 28 17.18 -14.15 1.92
C MET A 28 17.69 -13.54 0.61
N GLN A 29 18.25 -12.32 0.66
CA GLN A 29 18.86 -11.68 -0.50
C GLN A 29 20.09 -12.46 -0.98
N ASP A 30 20.94 -12.95 -0.07
CA ASP A 30 22.17 -13.66 -0.41
C ASP A 30 21.86 -15.02 -1.06
N ARG A 31 20.80 -15.70 -0.61
CA ARG A 31 20.38 -17.00 -1.14
C ARG A 31 19.67 -16.92 -2.49
N MET A 32 18.85 -15.88 -2.69
CA MET A 32 17.95 -15.80 -3.85
C MET A 32 18.32 -14.70 -4.84
N GLY A 33 19.24 -13.80 -4.47
CA GLY A 33 19.51 -12.59 -5.24
C GLY A 33 18.25 -11.74 -5.44
N ASP A 34 18.11 -11.21 -6.66
CA ASP A 34 16.98 -10.36 -7.03
C ASP A 34 15.62 -11.08 -7.01
N ALA A 35 15.60 -12.42 -7.07
CA ALA A 35 14.35 -13.17 -6.96
C ALA A 35 13.65 -12.93 -5.59
N SER A 36 14.40 -12.61 -4.53
CA SER A 36 13.81 -12.23 -3.24
C SER A 36 12.94 -10.97 -3.31
N LYS A 37 13.31 -10.01 -4.17
CA LYS A 37 12.51 -8.80 -4.42
C LYS A 37 11.24 -9.15 -5.18
N GLY A 38 11.34 -10.02 -6.18
CA GLY A 38 10.18 -10.53 -6.93
C GLY A 38 9.20 -11.27 -6.03
N LEU A 39 9.69 -12.11 -5.12
CA LEU A 39 8.85 -12.81 -4.14
C LEU A 39 8.11 -11.83 -3.22
N ILE A 40 8.80 -10.81 -2.69
CA ILE A 40 8.16 -9.77 -1.88
C ILE A 40 7.09 -9.03 -2.68
N ALA A 41 7.36 -8.69 -3.95
CA ALA A 41 6.39 -8.03 -4.81
C ALA A 41 5.12 -8.89 -5.02
N LEU A 42 5.28 -10.21 -5.24
CA LEU A 42 4.15 -11.13 -5.36
C LEU A 42 3.33 -11.24 -4.06
N ILE A 43 4.01 -11.31 -2.90
CA ILE A 43 3.34 -11.32 -1.58
C ILE A 43 2.53 -10.02 -1.38
N LEU A 44 3.10 -8.86 -1.74
CA LEU A 44 2.42 -7.58 -1.64
C LEU A 44 1.22 -7.48 -2.61
N LEU A 45 1.35 -8.01 -3.82
CA LEU A 45 0.24 -8.07 -4.77
C LEU A 45 -0.90 -8.95 -4.22
N ALA A 46 -0.57 -10.14 -3.72
CA ALA A 46 -1.55 -11.03 -3.09
C ALA A 46 -2.23 -10.37 -1.88
N SER A 47 -1.47 -9.65 -1.06
CA SER A 47 -1.99 -8.85 0.05
C SER A 47 -3.04 -7.83 -0.42
N VAL A 48 -2.77 -7.07 -1.49
CA VAL A 48 -3.74 -6.13 -2.06
C VAL A 48 -5.00 -6.84 -2.55
N VAL A 49 -4.85 -7.96 -3.26
CA VAL A 49 -6.00 -8.77 -3.73
C VAL A 49 -6.88 -9.20 -2.55
N LEU A 50 -6.27 -9.70 -1.46
CA LEU A 50 -7.01 -10.06 -0.25
C LEU A 50 -7.71 -8.86 0.38
N MET A 51 -7.06 -7.70 0.44
CA MET A 51 -7.69 -6.49 0.99
C MET A 51 -8.88 -6.04 0.12
N VAL A 52 -8.76 -6.08 -1.21
CA VAL A 52 -9.86 -5.75 -2.13
C VAL A 52 -11.05 -6.71 -1.93
N ILE A 53 -10.81 -8.02 -1.93
CA ILE A 53 -11.88 -9.01 -1.72
C ILE A 53 -12.49 -8.85 -0.34
N GLY A 54 -11.66 -8.72 0.69
CA GLY A 54 -12.08 -8.59 2.08
C GLY A 54 -12.88 -7.32 2.36
N TYR A 55 -12.53 -6.21 1.72
CA TYR A 55 -13.26 -4.94 1.83
C TYR A 55 -14.58 -4.98 1.05
N ARG A 56 -14.60 -5.58 -0.15
CA ARG A 56 -15.85 -5.72 -0.93
C ARG A 56 -16.87 -6.62 -0.26
N ALA A 57 -16.41 -7.65 0.46
CA ALA A 57 -17.26 -8.56 1.23
C ALA A 57 -17.60 -8.02 2.63
N ALA A 58 -17.13 -6.83 3.00
CA ALA A 58 -17.46 -6.22 4.26
C ALA A 58 -18.84 -5.58 4.19
N ASP A 59 -19.69 -5.86 5.18
CA ASP A 59 -20.87 -5.04 5.44
C ASP A 59 -20.39 -3.66 5.92
N THR A 60 -20.43 -2.70 5.00
CA THR A 60 -20.05 -1.32 5.27
C THR A 60 -21.26 -0.42 5.20
N GLN A 61 -21.37 0.50 6.15
CA GLN A 61 -22.34 1.58 6.07
C GLN A 61 -21.74 2.74 5.28
N PHE A 62 -22.54 3.36 4.44
CA PHE A 62 -22.13 4.55 3.72
C PHE A 62 -22.15 5.76 4.66
N LEU A 63 -20.99 6.13 5.20
CA LEU A 63 -20.86 7.21 6.18
C LEU A 63 -20.51 8.57 5.57
N TRP A 64 -19.93 8.59 4.37
CA TRP A 64 -19.47 9.83 3.73
C TRP A 64 -19.57 9.77 2.21
N GLY A 65 -20.21 10.79 1.64
CA GLY A 65 -20.33 10.98 0.19
C GLY A 65 -19.49 12.16 -0.31
N ARG A 66 -19.21 12.16 -1.62
CA ARG A 66 -18.55 13.29 -2.27
C ARG A 66 -19.55 14.44 -2.42
N SER A 67 -19.13 15.67 -2.12
CA SER A 67 -19.85 16.88 -2.53
C SER A 67 -19.10 17.56 -3.67
N ALA A 68 -19.83 18.24 -4.56
CA ALA A 68 -19.23 18.87 -5.73
C ALA A 68 -18.18 19.93 -5.33
N ALA A 69 -18.48 20.74 -4.31
CA ALA A 69 -17.59 21.78 -3.82
C ALA A 69 -16.26 21.22 -3.27
N THR A 70 -16.31 20.21 -2.40
CA THR A 70 -15.09 19.63 -1.81
C THR A 70 -14.27 18.87 -2.85
N THR A 71 -14.91 18.28 -3.85
CA THR A 71 -14.22 17.66 -4.98
C THR A 71 -13.46 18.70 -5.80
N GLY A 72 -14.08 19.84 -6.11
CA GLY A 72 -13.43 20.94 -6.84
C GLY A 72 -12.23 21.52 -6.08
N ILE A 73 -12.40 21.78 -4.79
CA ILE A 73 -11.32 22.27 -3.91
C ILE A 73 -10.16 21.26 -3.88
N ASN A 74 -10.45 19.97 -3.65
CA ASN A 74 -9.42 18.93 -3.64
C ASN A 74 -8.66 18.87 -4.97
N ASN A 75 -9.35 18.95 -6.11
CA ASN A 75 -8.71 18.91 -7.41
C ASN A 75 -7.78 20.11 -7.65
N LEU A 76 -8.17 21.32 -7.22
CA LEU A 76 -7.31 22.49 -7.28
C LEU A 76 -6.06 22.33 -6.40
N LEU A 77 -6.22 21.80 -5.18
CA LEU A 77 -5.11 21.52 -4.27
C LEU A 77 -4.14 20.47 -4.82
N MET A 78 -4.64 19.48 -5.57
CA MET A 78 -3.79 18.50 -6.23
C MET A 78 -2.94 19.13 -7.35
N LEU A 79 -3.48 20.07 -8.12
CA LEU A 79 -2.70 20.81 -9.13
C LEU A 79 -1.57 21.61 -8.47
N ILE A 80 -1.86 22.31 -7.37
CA ILE A 80 -0.85 23.01 -6.58
C ILE A 80 0.22 22.04 -6.07
N SER A 81 -0.18 20.88 -5.55
CA SER A 81 0.77 19.87 -5.06
C SER A 81 1.72 19.38 -6.15
N VAL A 82 1.24 19.17 -7.37
CA VAL A 82 2.08 18.77 -8.51
C VAL A 82 3.09 19.87 -8.87
N VAL A 83 2.67 21.13 -8.91
CA VAL A 83 3.55 22.27 -9.17
C VAL A 83 4.66 22.37 -8.11
N LEU A 84 4.28 22.29 -6.83
CA LEU A 84 5.24 22.34 -5.72
C LEU A 84 6.23 21.17 -5.75
N PHE A 85 5.75 19.96 -6.08
CA PHE A 85 6.62 18.78 -6.23
C PHE A 85 7.65 18.97 -7.35
N GLY A 86 7.25 19.59 -8.48
CA GLY A 86 8.16 19.93 -9.56
C GLY A 86 9.17 21.02 -9.19
N ALA A 87 8.71 22.10 -8.55
CA ALA A 87 9.56 23.23 -8.16
C ALA A 87 10.58 22.87 -7.05
N GLY A 88 10.27 21.90 -6.19
CA GLY A 88 11.19 21.41 -5.16
C GLY A 88 12.28 20.46 -5.68
N ASN A 89 12.26 20.11 -6.96
CA ASN A 89 13.13 19.11 -7.58
C ASN A 89 14.05 19.70 -8.67
N SER A 90 14.22 21.03 -8.69
CA SER A 90 15.07 21.80 -9.62
C SER A 90 16.31 22.38 -8.95
#